data_AF-A0A448SPA9-F1
#
_entry.id   AF-A0A448SPA9-F1
#
_cell.length_a   1.000
_cell.length_b   1.000
_cell.length_c   1.000
_cell.angle_alpha   90.00
_cell.angle_beta   90.00
_cell.angle_gamma   90.00
#
_symmetry.space_group_name_H-M   'P 1'
#
loop_
_entity.id
_entity.type
_entity.pdbx_description
1 polymer ?
#
loop_
_entity_poly.entity_id
_entity_poly.type
_entity_poly.pdbx_seq_one_letter_code
_entity_poly.pdbx_strand_id
1 'polypeptide(L)'
;MSADGNDLTYWYSVDWIQINVQMALANEIINGSNNPINPLYYEQRGIERLQNRAQGVFNSGVTFGLVNGNPVVGAVPFRTYVKNNPNDYKIGRYAGLSAEYTPMRGFMKIIFNVVVTMQLS
;
A
#
# COMPACT_ATOMS: atom_id res chain seq x y z
N MET A 1 9.41 10.23 6.96
CA MET A 1 9.01 11.53 7.56
C MET A 1 9.82 12.64 6.91
N SER A 2 9.28 13.27 5.87
CA SER A 2 10.09 13.82 4.76
C SER A 2 10.20 15.34 4.71
N ALA A 3 11.30 15.73 4.08
CA ALA A 3 11.82 17.07 3.84
C ALA A 3 11.26 17.73 2.55
N ASP A 4 9.95 17.97 2.48
CA ASP A 4 9.35 18.73 1.35
C ASP A 4 8.40 19.86 1.77
N GLY A 5 8.28 20.13 3.09
CA GLY A 5 7.47 21.22 3.62
C GLY A 5 5.98 20.90 3.81
N ASN A 6 5.50 19.68 3.49
CA ASN A 6 4.16 19.26 3.85
C ASN A 6 4.02 18.95 5.35
N ASP A 7 2.81 19.14 5.90
CA ASP A 7 2.54 18.92 7.32
C ASP A 7 2.57 17.43 7.71
N LEU A 8 2.57 17.16 9.02
CA LEU A 8 2.65 15.79 9.56
C LEU A 8 1.46 14.91 9.13
N THR A 9 0.31 15.50 8.85
CA THR A 9 -0.92 14.74 8.52
C THR A 9 -0.86 14.16 7.13
N TYR A 10 -0.33 14.94 6.20
CA TYR A 10 0.03 14.47 4.87
C TYR A 10 0.97 13.27 4.97
N TRP A 11 2.06 13.41 5.71
CA TRP A 11 3.08 12.36 5.80
C TRP A 11 2.60 11.11 6.53
N TYR A 12 1.79 11.27 7.58
CA TYR A 12 1.21 10.12 8.28
C TYR A 12 0.30 9.28 7.38
N SER A 13 -0.60 9.92 6.62
CA SER A 13 -1.43 9.18 5.67
C SER A 13 -0.59 8.52 4.58
N VAL A 14 0.46 9.20 4.09
CA VAL A 14 1.35 8.65 3.07
C VAL A 14 2.08 7.40 3.57
N ASP A 15 2.71 7.51 4.73
CA ASP A 15 3.44 6.41 5.35
C ASP A 15 2.49 5.25 5.66
N TRP A 16 1.27 5.53 6.15
CA TRP A 16 0.27 4.51 6.43
C TRP A 16 -0.09 3.71 5.17
N ILE A 17 -0.36 4.37 4.04
CA ILE A 17 -0.67 3.69 2.78
C ILE A 17 0.51 2.86 2.29
N GLN A 18 1.72 3.45 2.28
CA GLN A 18 2.91 2.75 1.78
C GLN A 18 3.20 1.47 2.58
N ILE A 19 3.17 1.55 3.91
CA ILE A 19 3.43 0.41 4.80
C ILE A 19 2.34 -0.66 4.61
N ASN A 20 1.06 -0.26 4.66
CA ASN A 20 -0.03 -1.22 4.63
C ASN A 20 -0.20 -1.88 3.26
N VAL A 21 0.04 -1.17 2.15
CA VAL A 21 0.02 -1.77 0.80
C VAL A 21 1.14 -2.80 0.67
N GLN A 22 2.37 -2.46 1.08
CA GLN A 22 3.50 -3.40 1.00
C GLN A 22 3.26 -4.63 1.86
N MET A 23 2.79 -4.46 3.10
CA MET A 23 2.46 -5.55 3.99
C MET A 23 1.33 -6.43 3.41
N ALA A 24 0.27 -5.81 2.87
CA ALA A 24 -0.85 -6.53 2.29
C ALA A 24 -0.46 -7.35 1.06
N LEU A 25 0.39 -6.79 0.18
CA LEU A 25 0.93 -7.48 -1.00
C LEU A 25 1.89 -8.61 -0.59
N ALA A 26 2.80 -8.37 0.35
CA ALA A 26 3.69 -9.41 0.85
C ALA A 26 2.90 -10.60 1.43
N ASN A 27 1.86 -10.32 2.21
CA ASN A 27 0.97 -11.34 2.76
C ASN A 27 0.22 -12.12 1.67
N GLU A 28 -0.27 -11.44 0.63
CA GLU A 28 -0.94 -12.10 -0.49
C GLU A 28 0.03 -12.99 -1.28
N ILE A 29 1.28 -12.55 -1.45
CA ILE A 29 2.33 -13.35 -2.11
C ILE A 29 2.67 -14.58 -1.28
N ILE A 30 2.91 -14.43 0.02
CA ILE A 30 3.26 -15.55 0.91
C ILE A 30 2.11 -16.57 0.97
N ASN A 31 0.88 -16.11 1.27
CA ASN A 31 -0.26 -16.99 1.43
C ASN A 31 -0.70 -17.59 0.09
N GLY A 32 -0.68 -16.79 -0.97
CA GLY A 32 -1.06 -17.22 -2.31
C GLY A 32 -0.07 -18.22 -2.88
N SER A 33 1.24 -18.02 -2.72
CA SER A 33 2.25 -18.96 -3.24
C SER A 33 2.24 -20.30 -2.50
N ASN A 34 1.86 -20.31 -1.21
CA ASN A 34 1.77 -21.52 -0.40
C ASN A 34 0.38 -22.18 -0.43
N ASN A 35 -0.55 -21.71 -1.26
CA ASN A 35 -1.90 -22.29 -1.35
C ASN A 35 -1.92 -23.47 -2.35
N PRO A 36 -2.14 -24.71 -1.91
CA PRO A 36 -2.10 -25.89 -2.80
C PRO A 36 -3.31 -25.99 -3.75
N ILE A 37 -4.39 -25.25 -3.49
CA ILE A 37 -5.64 -25.30 -4.27
C ILE A 37 -5.67 -24.18 -5.32
N ASN A 38 -5.24 -22.98 -4.94
CA ASN A 38 -5.22 -21.82 -5.83
C ASN A 38 -3.91 -21.01 -5.67
N PRO A 39 -2.79 -21.57 -6.16
CA PRO A 39 -1.50 -20.91 -6.09
C PRO A 39 -1.52 -19.53 -6.76
N LEU A 40 -0.72 -18.60 -6.24
CA LEU A 40 -0.49 -17.33 -6.90
C LEU A 40 0.57 -17.53 -8.00
N TYR A 41 0.17 -17.31 -9.25
CA TYR A 41 1.06 -17.43 -10.41
C TYR A 41 1.44 -16.06 -10.99
N TYR A 42 2.60 -16.01 -11.63
CA TYR A 42 3.02 -14.81 -12.36
C TYR A 42 2.33 -14.74 -13.73
N GLU A 43 1.05 -14.38 -13.69
CA GLU A 43 0.15 -14.29 -14.84
C GLU A 43 -0.90 -13.22 -14.60
N GLN A 44 -1.80 -13.02 -15.58
CA GLN A 44 -2.86 -12.00 -15.50
C GLN A 44 -3.74 -12.16 -14.24
N ARG A 45 -4.18 -13.38 -13.92
CA ARG A 45 -4.99 -13.64 -12.74
C ARG A 45 -4.25 -13.33 -11.44
N GLY A 46 -2.94 -13.62 -11.38
CA GLY A 46 -2.11 -13.27 -10.23
C GLY A 46 -1.98 -11.76 -10.06
N ILE A 47 -1.80 -11.03 -11.16
CA ILE A 47 -1.76 -9.56 -11.16
C ILE A 47 -3.08 -8.98 -10.67
N GLU A 48 -4.22 -9.50 -11.13
CA GLU A 48 -5.56 -9.06 -10.69
C GLU A 48 -5.77 -9.31 -9.18
N ARG A 49 -5.30 -10.46 -8.66
CA ARG A 49 -5.34 -10.73 -7.21
C ARG A 49 -4.53 -9.70 -6.42
N LEU A 50 -3.32 -9.38 -6.86
CA LEU A 50 -2.47 -8.38 -6.21
C LEU A 50 -3.07 -6.97 -6.31
N GLN A 51 -3.62 -6.61 -7.46
CA GLN A 51 -4.32 -5.33 -7.66
C GLN A 51 -5.52 -5.21 -6.70
N ASN A 52 -6.36 -6.24 -6.61
CA ASN A 52 -7.50 -6.27 -5.70
C ASN A 52 -7.07 -6.19 -4.23
N ARG A 53 -5.97 -6.85 -3.87
CA ARG A 53 -5.41 -6.77 -2.51
C ARG A 53 -4.97 -5.34 -2.17
N ALA A 54 -4.23 -4.68 -3.07
CA ALA A 54 -3.83 -3.30 -2.90
C ALA A 54 -5.05 -2.35 -2.87
N GLN A 55 -6.05 -2.57 -3.72
CA GLN A 55 -7.29 -1.80 -3.72
C GLN A 55 -8.01 -1.87 -2.36
N GLY A 56 -8.01 -3.04 -1.72
CA GLY A 56 -8.58 -3.21 -0.37
C GLY A 56 -7.91 -2.31 0.68
N VAL A 57 -6.61 -2.06 0.57
CA VAL A 57 -5.89 -1.14 1.47
C VAL A 57 -6.31 0.30 1.23
N PHE A 58 -6.41 0.72 -0.03
CA PHE A 58 -6.91 2.05 -0.38
C PHE A 58 -8.34 2.27 0.10
N ASN A 59 -9.23 1.28 -0.06
CA ASN A 59 -10.60 1.34 0.44
C ASN A 59 -10.65 1.49 1.97
N SER A 60 -9.73 0.82 2.68
CA SER A 60 -9.58 0.98 4.13
C SER A 60 -9.09 2.38 4.50
N GLY A 61 -8.13 2.91 3.74
CA GLY A 61 -7.65 4.29 3.90
C GLY A 61 -8.74 5.34 3.71
N VAL A 62 -9.66 5.14 2.77
CA VAL A 62 -10.86 6.00 2.62
C VAL A 62 -11.76 5.89 3.85
N THR A 63 -12.03 4.67 4.31
CA THR A 63 -12.88 4.42 5.49
C THR A 63 -12.30 5.05 6.76
N PHE A 64 -10.98 5.05 6.90
CA PHE A 64 -10.27 5.65 8.03
C PHE A 64 -10.09 7.17 7.93
N GLY A 65 -10.55 7.79 6.84
CA GLY A 65 -10.34 9.22 6.61
C GLY A 65 -8.89 9.60 6.38
N LEU A 66 -8.07 8.66 5.86
CA LEU A 66 -6.68 8.89 5.47
C LEU A 66 -6.58 9.25 3.99
N VAL A 67 -7.45 8.68 3.15
CA VAL A 67 -7.41 8.91 1.70
C VAL A 67 -8.67 9.62 1.25
N ASN A 68 -8.51 10.67 0.45
CA ASN A 68 -9.61 11.43 -0.11
C ASN A 68 -10.11 10.81 -1.42
N GLY A 69 -11.43 10.86 -1.63
CA GLY A 69 -12.08 10.35 -2.83
C GLY A 69 -12.06 8.83 -2.92
N ASN A 70 -12.01 8.32 -4.16
CA ASN A 70 -12.10 6.90 -4.47
C ASN A 70 -10.92 6.47 -5.35
N PRO A 71 -9.70 6.37 -4.78
CA PRO A 71 -8.49 6.06 -5.52
C PRO A 71 -8.58 4.68 -6.18
N VAL A 72 -8.03 4.57 -7.39
CA VAL A 72 -8.01 3.34 -8.16
C VAL A 72 -6.59 2.82 -8.26
N VAL A 73 -6.39 1.57 -7.86
CA VAL A 73 -5.14 0.85 -8.12
C VAL A 73 -5.17 0.35 -9.56
N GLY A 74 -4.25 0.85 -10.37
CA GLY A 74 -4.01 0.39 -11.72
C GLY A 74 -3.04 -0.79 -11.76
N ALA A 75 -3.19 -1.61 -12.80
CA ALA A 75 -2.26 -2.67 -13.14
C ALA A 75 -2.05 -2.72 -14.65
N VAL A 76 -0.79 -2.77 -15.11
CA VAL A 76 -0.49 -3.03 -16.53
C VAL A 76 -0.82 -4.50 -16.84
N PRO A 77 -1.66 -4.81 -17.85
CA PRO A 77 -1.99 -6.18 -18.18
C PRO A 77 -0.74 -7.01 -18.47
N PHE A 78 -0.72 -8.26 -18.00
CA PHE A 78 0.45 -9.15 -18.04
C PHE A 78 1.10 -9.21 -19.44
N ARG A 79 0.28 -9.45 -20.47
CA ARG A 79 0.76 -9.56 -21.85
C ARG A 79 1.43 -8.28 -22.34
N THR A 80 0.86 -7.12 -22.01
CA THR A 80 1.40 -5.81 -22.36
C THR A 80 2.70 -5.56 -21.60
N TYR A 81 2.73 -5.87 -20.30
CA TYR A 81 3.91 -5.69 -19.46
C TYR A 81 5.10 -6.50 -19.96
N VAL A 82 4.92 -7.80 -20.20
CA VAL A 82 5.99 -8.70 -20.66
C VAL A 82 6.48 -8.33 -22.06
N LYS A 83 5.58 -7.92 -22.96
CA LYS A 83 5.94 -7.43 -24.30
C LYS A 83 6.85 -6.20 -24.22
N ASN A 84 6.52 -5.24 -23.35
CA ASN A 84 7.25 -3.99 -23.23
C ASN A 84 8.52 -4.11 -22.36
N ASN A 85 8.58 -5.11 -21.48
CA ASN A 85 9.66 -5.32 -20.52
C ASN A 85 10.19 -6.78 -20.58
N PRO A 86 10.79 -7.20 -21.71
CA PRO A 86 11.19 -8.60 -21.89
C PRO A 86 12.27 -9.08 -20.91
N ASN A 87 13.11 -8.16 -20.40
CA ASN A 87 14.13 -8.50 -19.40
C ASN A 87 13.54 -8.76 -18.01
N ASP A 88 12.50 -8.03 -17.63
CA ASP A 88 11.83 -8.20 -16.34
C ASP A 88 11.17 -9.57 -16.23
N TYR A 89 10.59 -10.06 -17.32
CA TYR A 89 10.00 -11.39 -17.37
C TYR A 89 11.04 -12.48 -17.09
N LYS A 90 12.24 -12.38 -17.69
CA LYS A 90 13.33 -13.36 -17.49
C LYS A 90 13.74 -13.50 -16.03
N ILE A 91 13.58 -12.46 -15.23
CA ILE A 91 13.95 -12.43 -13.81
C ILE A 91 12.73 -12.49 -12.87
N GLY A 92 11.52 -12.72 -13.41
CA GLY A 92 10.29 -12.80 -12.62
C GLY A 92 9.84 -11.47 -11.97
N ARG A 93 10.31 -10.33 -12.47
CA ARG A 93 9.98 -9.01 -11.92
C ARG A 93 8.68 -8.47 -12.54
N TYR A 94 7.80 -7.93 -11.71
CA TYR A 94 6.62 -7.16 -12.13
C TYR A 94 6.55 -5.81 -11.40
N ALA A 95 6.58 -4.72 -12.15
CA ALA A 95 6.50 -3.34 -11.63
C ALA A 95 5.31 -2.57 -12.25
N GLY A 96 4.26 -3.28 -12.68
CA GLY A 96 3.09 -2.69 -13.34
C GLY A 96 1.96 -2.25 -12.41
N LEU A 97 2.07 -2.43 -11.08
CA LEU A 97 1.11 -1.91 -10.12
C LEU A 97 1.37 -0.43 -9.84
N SER A 98 0.31 0.38 -9.88
CA SER A 98 0.39 1.80 -9.57
C SER A 98 -0.90 2.30 -8.92
N ALA A 99 -0.82 3.40 -8.18
CA ALA A 99 -1.97 4.09 -7.65
C ALA A 99 -1.61 5.57 -7.45
N GLU A 100 -2.57 6.46 -7.71
CA GLU A 100 -2.49 7.88 -7.43
C GLU A 100 -3.64 8.25 -6.51
N TYR A 101 -3.37 9.04 -5.46
CA TYR A 101 -4.38 9.44 -4.49
C TYR A 101 -4.00 10.75 -3.79
N THR A 102 -4.99 11.38 -3.16
CA THR A 102 -4.80 12.57 -2.32
C THR A 102 -4.93 12.18 -0.84
N PRO A 103 -3.90 12.37 -0.01
CA PRO A 103 -3.99 12.21 1.43
C PRO A 103 -4.99 13.19 2.06
N MET A 104 -5.75 12.75 3.06
CA MET A 104 -6.59 13.60 3.90
C MET A 104 -5.76 14.25 5.01
N ARG A 105 -6.10 15.51 5.34
CA ARG A 105 -5.44 16.28 6.40
C ARG A 105 -6.17 16.08 7.75
N GLY A 106 -5.41 15.70 8.77
CA GLY A 106 -5.88 15.42 10.15
C GLY A 106 -5.38 16.45 11.17
N PHE A 107 -4.97 16.01 12.37
CA PHE A 107 -4.38 16.90 13.39
C PHE A 107 -3.04 17.49 12.95
N MET A 108 -3.00 18.79 12.66
CA MET A 108 -1.77 19.48 12.24
C MET A 108 -0.67 19.51 13.32
N LYS A 109 -1.04 19.38 14.59
CA LYS A 109 -0.12 19.38 15.74
C LYS A 109 -0.70 18.50 16.86
N ILE A 110 0.12 17.58 17.37
CA ILE A 110 -0.18 16.82 18.58
C ILE A 110 0.76 17.29 19.69
N ILE A 111 0.20 17.76 20.80
CA ILE A 111 0.94 18.11 22.02
C ILE A 111 0.65 17.01 23.02
N PHE A 112 1.69 16.28 23.45
CA PHE A 112 1.57 15.23 24.46
C PHE A 112 2.28 15.68 25.74
N ASN A 113 1.52 15.93 26.80
CA ASN A 113 2.06 16.29 28.10
C ASN A 113 2.22 15.02 28.95
N VAL A 114 3.45 14.74 29.39
CA VAL A 114 3.75 13.67 30.35
C VAL A 114 3.98 14.31 31.71
N VAL A 115 3.14 13.97 32.68
CA VAL A 115 3.33 14.37 34.08
C VAL A 115 3.80 13.14 34.84
N VAL A 116 5.02 13.19 35.37
CA VAL A 116 5.58 12.15 36.23
C VAL A 116 5.40 12.59 37.68
N THR A 117 4.65 11.81 38.46
CA THR A 117 4.50 12.02 39.90
C THR A 117 5.24 10.92 40.65
N MET A 118 6.02 11.29 41.66
CA MET A 118 6.64 10.32 42.56
C MET A 118 5.59 9.78 43.53
N GLN A 119 5.41 8.46 43.57
CA GLN A 119 4.64 7.82 44.63
C GLN A 119 5.53 7.73 45.87
N LEU A 120 5.25 8.55 46.89
CA LEU A 120 5.81 8.35 48.22
C LEU A 120 5.10 7.14 48.84
N SER A 121 5.86 6.09 49.13
CA SER A 121 5.44 4.96 49.97
C SER A 121 5.14 5.41 51.38
#